data_AF-A0A1G7LUV8-F1
#
_entry.id   AF-A0A1G7LUV8-F1
#
_cell.length_a   1.000
_cell.length_b   1.000
_cell.length_c   1.000
_cell.angle_alpha   90.00
_cell.angle_beta   90.00
_cell.angle_gamma   90.00
#
_symmetry.space_group_name_H-M   'P 1'
#
loop_
_entity.id
_entity.type
_entity.pdbx_description
1 polymer ?
#
loop_
_entity_poly.entity_id
_entity_poly.type
_entity_poly.pdbx_seq_one_letter_code
_entity_poly.pdbx_strand_id
1 'polypeptide(L)' 'MKKQLHIIPVILLALISMSAMKFTKVYICKSPTSYSYHKGYCDGLKRCTHDIDSVTVQEAKAMGKDHPCGYCYH' A
#
# COMPACT_ATOMS: atom_id res chain seq x y z
N MET A 1 11.96 -43.60 -32.48
CA MET A 1 12.01 -42.12 -32.38
C MET A 1 10.98 -41.67 -31.34
N LYS A 2 11.40 -41.46 -30.08
CA LYS A 2 10.50 -41.02 -28.99
C LYS A 2 10.63 -39.51 -28.88
N LYS A 3 9.62 -38.76 -29.35
CA LYS A 3 9.57 -37.30 -29.20
C LYS A 3 9.31 -37.02 -27.72
N GLN A 4 10.38 -36.77 -26.96
CA GLN A 4 10.29 -36.43 -25.53
C GLN A 4 9.53 -35.11 -25.41
N LEU A 5 8.37 -35.19 -24.77
CA LEU A 5 7.40 -34.12 -24.62
C LEU A 5 7.89 -33.18 -23.51
N HIS A 6 8.78 -32.25 -23.83
CA HIS A 6 9.33 -31.24 -22.92
C HIS A 6 8.33 -30.14 -22.52
N ILE A 7 7.03 -30.41 -22.51
CA ILE A 7 5.98 -29.41 -22.20
C ILE A 7 5.86 -29.19 -20.68
N ILE A 8 6.15 -30.22 -19.88
CA ILE A 8 6.02 -30.21 -18.42
C ILE A 8 6.99 -29.23 -17.71
N PRO A 9 8.30 -29.13 -18.05
CA PRO A 9 9.20 -28.21 -17.36
C PRO A 9 8.97 -26.73 -17.72
N VAL A 10 8.37 -26.44 -18.89
CA VAL A 10 8.08 -25.08 -19.35
C VAL A 10 6.94 -24.45 -18.55
N ILE A 11 5.93 -25.24 -18.20
CA ILE A 11 4.78 -24.79 -17.39
C ILE A 11 5.19 -24.48 -15.95
N LEU A 12 6.11 -25.27 -15.39
CA LEU A 12 6.60 -25.07 -14.01
C LEU A 12 7.43 -23.78 -13.86
N LEU A 13 8.12 -23.34 -14.92
CA LEU A 13 8.91 -22.11 -14.92
C LEU A 13 8.04 -20.84 -15.01
N ALA A 14 6.87 -20.92 -15.67
CA ALA A 14 5.95 -19.80 -15.82
C ALA A 14 5.25 -19.38 -14.51
N LEU A 15 5.08 -20.32 -13.56
CA LEU A 15 4.39 -20.07 -12.28
C LEU A 15 5.23 -19.28 -11.26
N ILE A 16 6.53 -19.08 -11.51
CA ILE A 16 7.45 -18.42 -10.56
C ILE A 16 7.45 -16.89 -10.70
N SER A 17 6.79 -16.34 -11.73
CA SER A 17 6.77 -14.88 -12.02
C SER A 17 5.72 -14.07 -11.23
N MET A 18 5.26 -14.55 -10.07
CA MET A 18 4.36 -13.75 -9.22
C MET A 18 5.19 -12.75 -8.40
N SER A 19 5.60 -11.64 -9.03
CA SER A 19 6.31 -10.56 -8.33
C SER A 19 5.45 -9.97 -7.22
N ALA A 20 5.99 -9.91 -5.99
CA ALA A 20 5.32 -9.29 -4.85
C ALA A 20 5.16 -7.78 -5.07
N MET A 21 3.92 -7.32 -5.28
CA MET A 21 3.61 -5.90 -5.43
C MET A 21 3.81 -5.20 -4.07
N LYS A 22 4.88 -4.40 -3.94
CA LYS A 22 5.15 -3.60 -2.75
C LYS A 22 4.31 -2.33 -2.81
N PHE A 23 3.26 -2.26 -1.98
CA PHE A 23 2.51 -1.03 -1.80
C PHE A 23 3.18 -0.13 -0.76
N THR A 24 3.41 1.13 -1.10
CA THR A 24 3.85 2.14 -0.13
C THR A 24 2.75 2.36 0.89
N LYS A 25 3.04 2.04 2.14
CA LYS A 25 2.15 2.30 3.28
C LYS A 25 2.27 3.75 3.74
N VAL A 26 1.16 4.30 4.17
CA VAL A 26 0.98 5.65 4.73
C VAL A 26 0.12 5.56 5.99
N TYR A 27 0.16 6.60 6.81
CA TYR A 27 -0.58 6.65 8.06
C TYR A 27 -1.78 7.60 7.94
N ILE A 28 -2.91 7.22 8.52
CA ILE A 28 -4.11 8.06 8.61
C ILE A 28 -4.56 8.22 10.06
N CYS A 29 -5.03 9.40 10.43
CA CYS A 29 -5.81 9.60 11.65
C CYS A 29 -7.28 9.28 11.35
N LYS A 30 -7.90 8.32 12.05
CA LYS A 30 -9.28 7.87 11.85
C LYS A 30 -10.34 8.84 12.41
N SER A 31 -10.03 10.13 12.42
CA SER A 31 -11.00 11.17 12.74
C SER A 31 -11.92 11.41 11.53
N PRO A 32 -13.23 11.61 11.72
CA PRO A 32 -14.16 11.94 10.64
C PRO A 32 -13.81 13.23 9.90
N THR A 33 -13.15 14.18 10.57
CA THR A 33 -12.79 15.49 10.01
C THR A 33 -11.38 15.52 9.41
N SER A 34 -10.58 14.49 9.64
CA SER A 34 -9.28 14.35 8.98
C SER A 34 -9.48 14.05 7.50
N TYR A 35 -8.74 14.73 6.63
CA TYR A 35 -8.78 14.54 5.17
C TYR A 35 -7.43 14.16 4.59
N SER A 36 -6.40 13.99 5.42
CA SER A 36 -5.02 13.80 4.96
C SER A 36 -4.39 12.46 5.33
N TYR A 37 -3.47 11.98 4.50
CA TYR A 37 -2.56 10.87 4.80
C TYR A 37 -1.12 11.36 5.03
N HIS A 38 -0.33 10.60 5.79
CA HIS A 38 0.96 11.02 6.33
C HIS A 38 2.08 10.00 6.01
N LYS A 39 3.34 10.46 5.84
CA LYS A 39 4.52 9.56 5.63
C LYS A 39 4.89 8.77 6.89
N GLY A 40 4.46 9.24 8.06
CA GLY A 40 4.93 8.83 9.38
C GLY A 40 5.56 10.01 10.12
N TYR A 41 5.71 9.91 11.45
CA TYR A 41 6.33 10.94 12.31
C TYR A 41 5.91 12.38 11.97
N CYS A 42 4.61 12.62 11.93
CA CYS A 42 4.02 13.93 11.62
C CYS A 42 3.40 14.56 12.88
N ASP A 43 3.53 15.87 13.08
CA ASP A 43 2.92 16.55 14.22
C ASP A 43 1.39 16.46 14.21
N GLY A 44 0.77 16.37 13.02
CA GLY A 44 -0.66 16.07 12.89
C GLY A 44 -1.05 14.70 13.45
N LEU A 45 -0.19 13.68 13.28
CA LEU A 45 -0.39 12.36 13.88
C LEU A 45 -0.18 12.41 15.40
N LYS A 46 0.84 13.12 15.88
CA LYS A 46 1.09 13.28 17.33
C LYS A 46 -0.08 13.93 18.07
N ARG A 47 -0.83 14.80 17.38
CA ARG A 47 -2.02 15.49 17.91
C ARG A 47 -3.33 14.74 17.63
N CYS A 48 -3.29 13.65 16.87
CA CYS A 48 -4.48 12.85 16.60
C CYS A 48 -5.00 12.25 17.92
N THR A 49 -6.26 12.51 18.24
CA THR A 49 -6.93 11.96 19.43
C THR A 49 -7.74 10.69 19.13
N HIS A 50 -7.63 10.19 17.90
CA HIS A 50 -8.32 9.00 17.40
C HIS A 50 -7.27 7.93 17.05
N ASP A 51 -7.73 6.74 16.68
CA ASP A 51 -6.85 5.68 16.21
C ASP A 51 -6.08 6.11 14.95
N ILE A 52 -4.82 5.68 14.89
CA ILE A 52 -3.95 5.83 13.73
C ILE A 52 -3.84 4.47 13.04
N ASP A 53 -4.05 4.45 11.73
CA ASP A 53 -3.99 3.24 10.93
C ASP A 53 -2.93 3.33 9.82
N SER A 54 -2.40 2.17 9.40
CA SER A 54 -1.39 2.04 8.35
C SER A 54 -1.99 1.39 7.11
N VAL A 55 -2.26 2.22 6.10
CA VAL A 55 -3.00 1.86 4.90
C VAL A 55 -2.17 2.19 3.66
N THR A 56 -2.59 1.73 2.50
CA THR A 56 -2.05 2.21 1.21
C THR A 56 -2.63 3.59 0.89
N VAL A 57 -2.00 4.33 -0.03
CA VAL A 57 -2.54 5.61 -0.52
C VAL A 57 -3.92 5.43 -1.17
N GLN A 58 -4.17 4.30 -1.84
CA GLN A 58 -5.45 4.00 -2.47
C GLN A 58 -6.56 3.81 -1.42
N GLU A 59 -6.29 3.03 -0.37
CA GLU A 59 -7.20 2.85 0.76
C GLU A 59 -7.47 4.17 1.49
N ALA A 60 -6.43 4.98 1.75
CA ALA A 60 -6.58 6.30 2.35
C ALA A 60 -7.56 7.19 1.53
N LYS A 61 -7.36 7.27 0.21
CA LYS A 61 -8.25 8.01 -0.70
C LYS A 61 -9.67 7.47 -0.67
N ALA A 62 -9.85 6.15 -0.68
CA ALA A 62 -11.17 5.52 -0.59
C ALA A 62 -11.89 5.84 0.74
N MET A 63 -11.14 6.13 1.82
CA MET A 63 -11.65 6.52 3.13
C MET A 63 -11.81 8.05 3.31
N GLY A 64 -11.76 8.82 2.21
CA GLY A 64 -11.86 10.28 2.26
C GLY A 64 -10.64 10.97 2.89
N LYS A 65 -9.48 10.29 2.86
CA LYS A 65 -8.17 10.84 3.23
C LYS A 65 -7.38 11.04 1.94
N ASP A 66 -7.80 11.97 1.11
CA ASP A 66 -7.39 12.08 -0.30
C ASP A 66 -6.20 13.01 -0.55
N HIS A 67 -5.79 13.79 0.46
CA HIS A 67 -4.69 14.73 0.34
C HIS A 67 -3.44 14.29 1.11
N PRO A 68 -2.23 14.42 0.53
CA PRO A 68 -1.01 14.29 1.31
C PRO A 68 -0.96 15.42 2.34
N CYS A 69 -0.53 15.11 3.57
CA CYS A 69 -0.40 16.14 4.60
C CYS A 69 0.64 17.20 4.20
N GLY A 70 0.20 18.46 4.18
CA GLY A 70 1.02 19.63 3.83
C GLY A 70 2.24 19.89 4.73
N TYR A 71 2.40 19.17 5.84
CA TYR A 71 3.55 19.34 6.73
C TYR A 71 4.61 18.24 6.55
N CYS A 72 4.22 16.96 6.43
CA CYS A 72 5.19 15.88 6.28
C CYS A 72 5.49 15.50 4.82
N TYR A 73 4.77 16.08 3.85
CA TYR A 73 5.03 15.91 2.42
C TYR A 73 5.74 17.11 1.75
N HIS A 74 5.90 18.22 2.48
CA HIS A 74 6.75 19.36 2.08
C HIS A 74 8.10 19.27 2.78
#